data_AF-A0A7X0DYH4-F1
#
_entry.id   AF-A0A7X0DYH4-F1
#
_cell.length_a   1.000
_cell.length_b   1.000
_cell.length_c   1.000
_cell.angle_alpha   90.00
_cell.angle_beta   90.00
_cell.angle_gamma   90.00
#
_symmetry.space_group_name_H-M   'P 1'
#
loop_
_entity.id
_entity.type
_entity.pdbx_description
1 polymer ?
#
loop_
_entity_poly.entity_id
_entity_poly.type
_entity_poly.pdbx_seq_one_letter_code
_entity_poly.pdbx_strand_id
1 'polypeptide(L)'
;MNKTKALNIISVISMLELLVSVAWPAYIIGTRNVGLGIFGIGAIAAILVIYYLIFIVFVSRYSKREPEKQNIGLVVLLNMLPFIFMGFLYLFG
;
A
#
# COMPACT_ATOMS: atom_id res chain seq x y z
N MET A 1 6.90 -20.97 -9.28
CA MET A 1 6.87 -20.34 -7.94
C MET A 1 5.59 -20.79 -7.22
N ASN A 2 5.67 -21.23 -5.96
CA ASN A 2 4.48 -21.65 -5.20
C ASN A 2 3.57 -20.44 -4.92
N LYS A 3 2.26 -20.53 -5.20
CA LYS A 3 1.27 -19.45 -4.99
C LYS A 3 1.27 -18.94 -3.55
N THR A 4 1.41 -19.85 -2.58
CA THR A 4 1.51 -19.49 -1.16
C THR A 4 2.77 -18.66 -0.87
N LYS A 5 3.91 -19.01 -1.49
CA LYS A 5 5.15 -18.23 -1.37
C LYS A 5 4.97 -16.83 -1.97
N ALA A 6 4.26 -16.71 -3.09
CA ALA A 6 3.96 -15.42 -3.70
C ALA A 6 3.10 -14.54 -2.80
N LEU A 7 2.02 -15.07 -2.20
CA LEU A 7 1.18 -14.31 -1.27
C LEU A 7 1.93 -13.88 0.00
N ASN A 8 2.83 -14.72 0.51
CA ASN A 8 3.68 -14.34 1.64
C ASN A 8 4.62 -13.19 1.29
N ILE A 9 5.23 -13.22 0.11
CA ILE A 9 6.08 -12.11 -0.37
C ILE A 9 5.24 -10.84 -0.52
N ILE A 10 4.05 -10.92 -1.13
CA ILE A 10 3.15 -9.76 -1.26
C ILE A 10 2.77 -9.20 0.12
N SER A 11 2.48 -10.06 1.10
CA SER A 11 2.17 -9.62 2.46
C SER A 11 3.35 -8.88 3.10
N VAL A 12 4.58 -9.36 2.91
CA VAL A 12 5.78 -8.68 3.43
C VAL A 12 5.99 -7.33 2.75
N ILE A 13 5.84 -7.28 1.43
CA ILE A 13 5.91 -6.03 0.65
C ILE A 13 4.85 -5.03 1.16
N SER A 14 3.60 -5.47 1.33
CA SER A 14 2.52 -4.62 1.84
C SER A 14 2.80 -4.07 3.25
N MET A 15 3.47 -4.84 4.11
CA MET A 15 3.89 -4.37 5.44
C MET A 15 4.98 -3.29 5.34
N LEU A 16 5.95 -3.47 4.44
CA LEU A 16 6.97 -2.44 4.19
C LEU A 16 6.34 -1.17 3.63
N GLU A 17 5.37 -1.30 2.72
CA GLU A 17 4.65 -0.16 2.14
C GLU A 17 3.81 0.58 3.18
N LEU A 18 3.18 -0.14 4.12
CA LEU A 18 2.50 0.46 5.26
C LEU A 18 3.48 1.30 6.11
N LEU A 19 4.66 0.75 6.42
CA LEU A 19 5.69 1.48 7.18
C LEU A 19 6.16 2.73 6.43
N VAL A 20 6.41 2.64 5.13
CA VAL A 20 6.78 3.78 4.29
C VAL A 20 5.68 4.84 4.28
N SER A 21 4.41 4.42 4.21
CA SER A 21 3.24 5.31 4.22
C SER A 21 3.12 6.13 5.51
N VAL A 22 3.66 5.63 6.62
CA VAL A 22 3.74 6.33 7.91
C VAL A 22 5.03 7.15 8.04
N ALA A 23 6.17 6.58 7.63
CA ALA A 23 7.48 7.20 7.79
C ALA A 23 7.66 8.43 6.88
N TRP A 24 7.17 8.37 5.64
CA TRP A 24 7.30 9.46 4.66
C TRP A 24 6.66 10.78 5.12
N PRO A 25 5.38 10.84 5.52
CA PRO A 25 4.78 12.08 6.01
C PRO A 25 5.46 12.57 7.29
N ALA A 26 5.86 11.67 8.20
CA ALA A 26 6.60 12.05 9.40
C ALA A 26 7.95 12.70 9.07
N TYR A 27 8.67 12.17 8.08
CA TYR A 27 9.90 12.76 7.57
C TYR A 27 9.67 14.14 6.96
N ILE A 28 8.65 14.31 6.11
CA ILE A 28 8.35 15.61 5.49
C ILE A 28 7.98 16.65 6.54
N ILE A 29 7.10 16.31 7.49
CA ILE A 29 6.68 17.22 8.57
C ILE A 29 7.87 17.60 9.45
N GLY A 30 8.78 16.65 9.75
CA GLY A 30 9.95 16.91 10.60
C GLY A 30 11.10 17.67 9.91
N THR A 31 11.15 17.69 8.58
CA THR A 31 12.28 18.28 7.82
C THR A 31 11.95 19.53 7.03
N ARG A 32 10.66 19.85 6.82
CA ARG A 32 10.23 21.04 6.09
C ARG A 32 9.22 21.84 6.91
N ASN A 33 9.35 23.18 6.86
CA ASN A 33 8.30 24.10 7.32
C ASN A 33 7.16 24.07 6.30
N VAL A 34 6.42 22.95 6.26
CA VAL A 34 5.31 22.77 5.35
C VAL A 34 4.11 23.52 5.92
N GLY A 35 3.58 24.53 5.22
CA GLY A 35 2.38 25.25 5.64
C GLY A 35 1.10 24.42 5.44
N LEU A 36 0.07 25.00 4.83
CA LEU A 36 -1.21 24.33 4.51
C LEU A 36 -1.08 23.00 3.74
N GLY A 37 0.07 22.73 3.10
CA GLY A 37 0.37 21.45 2.43
C GLY A 37 0.42 20.23 3.36
N ILE A 38 0.54 20.42 4.69
CA ILE A 38 0.48 19.31 5.67
C ILE A 38 -0.86 18.57 5.58
N PHE A 39 -1.96 19.28 5.36
CA PHE A 39 -3.29 18.66 5.33
C PHE A 39 -3.45 17.71 4.14
N GLY A 40 -2.93 18.07 2.96
CA GLY A 40 -2.94 17.21 1.78
C GLY A 40 -2.07 15.97 1.97
N ILE A 41 -0.86 16.14 2.49
CA ILE A 41 0.07 15.03 2.75
C ILE A 41 -0.49 14.09 3.81
N GLY A 42 -1.07 14.63 4.89
CA GLY A 42 -1.71 13.86 5.94
C GLY A 42 -2.92 13.07 5.43
N ALA A 43 -3.77 13.67 4.60
CA ALA A 43 -4.92 12.99 4.01
C ALA A 43 -4.48 11.83 3.09
N ILE A 44 -3.49 12.06 2.22
CA ILE A 44 -2.94 11.02 1.34
C ILE A 44 -2.34 9.89 2.18
N ALA A 45 -1.54 10.22 3.18
CA ALA A 45 -0.94 9.23 4.08
C ALA A 45 -2.01 8.39 4.82
N ALA A 46 -3.06 9.04 5.33
CA ALA A 46 -4.15 8.34 6.01
C ALA A 46 -4.86 7.35 5.07
N ILE A 47 -5.14 7.76 3.83
CA ILE A 47 -5.75 6.87 2.82
C ILE A 47 -4.84 5.68 2.53
N LEU A 48 -3.53 5.89 2.35
CA LEU A 48 -2.57 4.82 2.11
C LEU A 48 -2.49 3.84 3.28
N VAL A 49 -2.43 4.35 4.51
CA VAL A 49 -2.38 3.53 5.72
C VAL A 49 -3.63 2.66 5.84
N ILE A 50 -4.82 3.25 5.66
CA ILE A 50 -6.09 2.51 5.69
C ILE A 50 -6.10 1.46 4.59
N TYR A 51 -5.67 1.82 3.38
CA TYR A 51 -5.59 0.90 2.25
C TYR A 51 -4.72 -0.32 2.57
N TYR A 52 -3.48 -0.12 3.00
CA TYR A 52 -2.56 -1.22 3.28
C TYR A 52 -2.99 -2.06 4.48
N LEU A 53 -3.61 -1.47 5.50
CA LEU A 53 -4.22 -2.25 6.60
C LEU A 53 -5.32 -3.18 6.09
N ILE A 54 -6.25 -2.67 5.29
CA ILE A 54 -7.32 -3.46 4.69
C ILE A 54 -6.73 -4.54 3.77
N PHE A 55 -5.74 -4.16 2.96
CA PHE A 55 -5.10 -5.05 1.99
C PHE A 55 -4.36 -6.20 2.67
N ILE A 56 -3.61 -5.95 3.74
CA ILE A 56 -2.92 -7.00 4.51
C ILE A 56 -3.93 -7.99 5.10
N VAL A 57 -5.04 -7.49 5.69
CA VAL A 57 -6.10 -8.35 6.21
C VAL A 57 -6.74 -9.17 5.08
N PHE A 58 -6.97 -8.55 3.93
CA PHE A 58 -7.48 -9.22 2.73
C PHE A 58 -6.53 -10.33 2.27
N VAL A 59 -5.24 -10.06 2.09
CA VAL A 59 -4.23 -11.04 1.67
C VAL A 59 -4.12 -12.19 2.66
N SER A 60 -4.12 -11.89 3.97
CA SER A 60 -4.08 -12.90 5.04
C SER A 60 -5.27 -13.86 5.02
N ARG A 61 -6.47 -13.36 4.67
CA ARG A 61 -7.66 -14.21 4.48
C ARG A 61 -7.63 -14.93 3.13
N TYR A 62 -7.15 -14.27 2.09
CA TYR A 62 -7.09 -14.80 0.74
C TYR A 62 -6.11 -15.98 0.61
N SER A 63 -4.99 -15.94 1.35
CA SER A 63 -4.00 -17.01 1.37
C SER A 63 -4.50 -18.33 1.95
N LYS A 64 -5.59 -18.30 2.74
CA LYS A 64 -6.26 -19.49 3.28
C LYS A 64 -7.23 -20.16 2.30
N ARG A 65 -7.52 -19.53 1.16
CA ARG A 65 -8.39 -20.11 0.12
C ARG A 65 -7.65 -21.18 -0.67
N GLU A 66 -8.39 -22.08 -1.30
CA GLU A 66 -7.86 -23.11 -2.19
C GLU A 66 -6.97 -22.50 -3.30
N PRO A 67 -5.78 -23.07 -3.58
CA PRO A 67 -4.82 -22.50 -4.53
C PRO A 67 -5.37 -22.29 -5.95
N GLU A 68 -6.32 -23.13 -6.38
CA GLU A 68 -7.00 -23.03 -7.68
C GLU A 68 -7.90 -21.80 -7.80
N LYS A 69 -8.43 -21.29 -6.68
CA LYS A 69 -9.24 -20.07 -6.61
C LYS A 69 -8.39 -18.80 -6.39
N GLN A 70 -7.08 -18.94 -6.23
CA GLN A 70 -6.15 -17.84 -6.03
C GLN A 70 -5.64 -17.27 -7.37
N ASN A 71 -5.98 -16.01 -7.64
CA ASN A 71 -5.45 -15.21 -8.74
C ASN A 71 -4.36 -14.27 -8.23
N ILE A 72 -3.10 -14.73 -8.29
CA ILE A 72 -1.95 -13.96 -7.81
C ILE A 72 -1.75 -12.67 -8.60
N GLY A 73 -2.00 -12.68 -9.91
CA GLY A 73 -1.85 -11.49 -10.76
C GLY A 73 -2.76 -10.35 -10.32
N LEU A 74 -4.02 -10.66 -9.97
CA LEU A 74 -4.95 -9.67 -9.43
C LEU A 74 -4.47 -9.12 -8.08
N VAL A 75 -3.95 -9.97 -7.19
CA VAL A 75 -3.46 -9.53 -5.88
C VAL A 75 -2.24 -8.61 -6.02
N VAL A 76 -1.33 -8.91 -6.97
CA VAL A 76 -0.20 -8.02 -7.29
C VAL A 76 -0.71 -6.68 -7.82
N LEU A 77 -1.66 -6.69 -8.76
CA LEU A 77 -2.24 -5.46 -9.30
C LEU A 77 -2.87 -4.60 -8.21
N LEU A 78 -3.62 -5.21 -7.29
CA LEU A 78 -4.20 -4.54 -6.14
C LEU A 78 -3.11 -3.99 -5.21
N ASN A 79 -2.02 -4.72 -4.95
CA ASN A 79 -0.91 -4.18 -4.16
C ASN A 79 -0.29 -2.93 -4.81
N MET A 80 -0.19 -2.88 -6.14
CA MET A 80 0.37 -1.75 -6.88
C MET A 80 -0.57 -0.55 -7.05
N LEU A 81 -1.89 -0.72 -6.79
CA LEU A 81 -2.90 0.30 -7.02
C LEU A 81 -2.58 1.68 -6.41
N PRO A 82 -2.06 1.75 -5.16
CA PRO A 82 -1.73 3.04 -4.55
C PRO A 82 -0.61 3.78 -5.27
N PHE A 83 0.39 3.08 -5.80
CA PHE A 83 1.46 3.69 -6.59
C PHE A 83 0.96 4.19 -7.94
N ILE A 84 0.09 3.42 -8.58
CA ILE A 84 -0.56 3.83 -9.83
C ILE A 84 -1.35 5.11 -9.57
N PHE A 85 -2.15 5.16 -8.51
CA PHE A 85 -2.92 6.34 -8.13
C PHE A 85 -2.04 7.54 -7.81
N MET A 86 -0.98 7.37 -7.02
CA MET A 86 -0.01 8.44 -6.75
C MET A 86 0.69 8.93 -8.02
N GLY A 87 1.10 8.02 -8.91
CA GLY A 87 1.70 8.38 -10.20
C GLY A 87 0.75 9.20 -11.05
N PHE A 88 -0.54 8.84 -11.09
CA PHE A 88 -1.57 9.63 -11.76
C PHE A 88 -1.73 11.02 -11.13
N LEU A 89 -1.82 11.12 -9.80
CA LEU A 89 -1.91 12.42 -9.12
C LEU A 89 -0.68 13.28 -9.38
N TYR A 90 0.52 12.70 -9.45
CA TYR A 90 1.75 13.44 -9.73
C TYR A 90 1.82 13.96 -11.17
N LEU A 91 1.35 13.18 -12.14
CA LEU A 91 1.41 13.55 -13.56
C LEU A 91 0.32 14.52 -14.00
N PHE A 92 -0.84 14.50 -13.34
CA PHE A 92 -2.04 15.23 -13.77
C PHE A 92 -2.62 16.19 -12.71
N GLY A 93 -2.05 16.25 -11.52
CA GLY A 93 -2.49 17.10 -10.40
C GLY A 93 -1.65 18.35 -10.18
#